data_AF-A0ABD0Z1R3-F1
#
_entry.id   AF-A0ABD0Z1R3-F1
#
_cell.length_a   1.000
_cell.length_b   1.000
_cell.length_c   1.000
_cell.angle_alpha   90.00
_cell.angle_beta   90.00
_cell.angle_gamma   90.00
#
_symmetry.space_group_name_H-M   'P 1'
#
loop_
_entity.id
_entity.type
_entity.pdbx_description
1 polymer ?
#
loop_
_entity_poly.entity_id
_entity_poly.type
_entity_poly.pdbx_seq_one_letter_code
_entity_poly.pdbx_strand_id
1 'polypeptide(L)'
;MVAHVNKSFSLGLIVVLGLFVVSSYARFNMMVTKDEIHAICTKKGVNSSLCFEILKPTPEISTLDLSGLIKFLINYESRNVSDTLNQLKLFVENTTSTDYRSTYRECVELYEMAVDDFDTSLKALAAKDYDGLNLGIGALMTDMTTCEDDLVTIKPLPQFFITRGILIKQLSNISLVILECFLREKKKLC
;
A
#
# COMPACT_ATOMS: atom_id res chain seq x y z
N MET A 1 7.58 -52.07 37.09
CA MET A 1 7.47 -52.37 35.64
C MET A 1 8.33 -51.36 34.90
N VAL A 2 9.53 -51.76 34.47
CA VAL A 2 10.40 -50.90 33.66
C VAL A 2 9.92 -51.02 32.22
N ALA A 3 9.28 -49.97 31.71
CA ALA A 3 8.83 -49.90 30.33
C ALA A 3 10.06 -49.86 29.42
N HIS A 4 10.31 -50.96 28.71
CA HIS A 4 11.41 -51.08 27.76
C HIS A 4 11.00 -50.37 26.46
N VAL A 5 11.24 -49.07 26.37
CA VAL A 5 11.00 -48.31 25.14
C VAL A 5 12.02 -48.75 24.10
N ASN A 6 11.56 -49.39 23.03
CA ASN A 6 12.40 -49.87 21.95
C ASN A 6 13.07 -48.66 21.25
N LYS A 7 14.41 -48.63 21.25
CA LYS A 7 15.23 -47.52 20.70
C LYS A 7 14.91 -47.25 19.22
N SER A 8 14.51 -48.28 18.47
CA SER A 8 14.04 -48.17 17.08
C SER A 8 12.73 -47.38 16.95
N PHE A 9 11.78 -47.62 17.85
CA PHE A 9 10.48 -46.92 17.88
C PHE A 9 10.63 -45.44 18.23
N SER A 10 11.53 -45.11 19.17
CA SER A 10 11.85 -43.73 19.54
C SER A 10 12.53 -42.95 18.41
N LEU A 11 13.44 -43.59 17.66
CA LEU A 11 14.09 -42.95 16.51
C LEU A 11 13.09 -42.66 15.39
N GLY A 12 12.19 -43.60 15.10
CA GLY A 12 11.14 -43.42 14.10
C GLY A 12 10.20 -42.25 14.42
N LEU A 13 9.81 -42.10 15.69
CA LEU A 13 8.94 -40.99 16.13
C LEU A 13 9.61 -39.62 15.97
N ILE A 14 10.92 -39.53 16.27
CA ILE A 14 11.70 -38.29 16.13
C ILE A 14 11.86 -37.89 14.66
N VAL A 15 12.08 -38.87 13.77
CA VAL A 15 12.17 -38.62 12.31
C VAL A 15 10.81 -38.15 11.77
N VAL A 16 9.71 -38.79 12.17
CA VAL A 16 8.35 -38.38 11.76
C VAL A 16 8.02 -36.97 12.27
N LEU A 17 8.27 -36.67 13.54
CA LEU A 17 8.08 -35.33 14.11
C LEU A 17 8.97 -34.28 13.43
N GLY A 18 10.22 -34.63 13.10
CA GLY A 18 11.13 -33.75 12.35
C GLY A 18 10.59 -33.41 10.95
N LEU A 19 10.01 -34.38 10.24
CA LEU A 19 9.41 -34.15 8.91
C LEU A 19 8.16 -33.26 8.99
N PHE A 20 7.33 -33.41 10.02
CA PHE A 20 6.17 -32.52 10.23
C PHE A 20 6.59 -31.09 10.59
N VAL A 21 7.64 -30.92 11.39
CA VAL A 21 8.14 -29.60 11.79
C VAL A 21 8.79 -28.88 10.61
N VAL A 22 9.59 -29.57 9.77
CA VAL A 22 10.25 -28.95 8.59
C VAL A 22 9.24 -28.53 7.51
N SER A 23 8.14 -29.28 7.34
CA SER A 23 7.11 -28.95 6.34
C SER A 23 6.37 -27.63 6.65
N SER A 24 6.29 -27.22 7.92
CA SER A 24 5.63 -25.97 8.32
C SER A 24 6.49 -24.70 8.20
N TYR A 25 7.80 -24.81 7.92
CA TYR A 25 8.69 -23.64 7.80
C TYR A 25 8.99 -23.20 6.37
N ALA A 26 8.62 -23.98 5.36
CA ALA A 26 8.63 -23.50 3.98
C ALA A 26 7.42 -22.60 3.73
N ARG A 27 7.44 -21.37 4.29
CA ARG A 27 6.59 -20.30 3.77
C ARG A 27 7.14 -19.95 2.39
N PHE A 28 6.68 -20.66 1.37
CA PHE A 28 6.85 -20.19 0.00
C PHE A 28 6.12 -18.86 -0.09
N ASN A 29 6.86 -17.77 -0.24
CA ASN A 29 6.28 -16.51 -0.70
C ASN A 29 5.80 -16.78 -2.12
N MET A 30 4.52 -17.15 -2.25
CA MET A 30 3.92 -17.39 -3.55
C MET A 30 3.85 -16.05 -4.26
N MET A 31 4.52 -15.98 -5.41
CA MET A 31 4.44 -14.83 -6.30
C MET A 31 2.99 -14.62 -6.71
N VAL A 32 2.61 -13.36 -6.90
CA VAL A 32 1.27 -13.01 -7.34
C VAL A 32 1.00 -13.60 -8.72
N THR A 33 -0.16 -14.23 -8.85
CA THR A 33 -0.67 -14.80 -10.09
C THR A 33 -1.46 -13.78 -10.90
N LYS A 34 -1.64 -14.04 -12.20
CA LYS A 34 -2.51 -13.21 -13.05
C LYS A 34 -3.96 -13.19 -12.54
N ASP A 35 -4.42 -14.31 -11.99
CA ASP A 35 -5.77 -14.43 -11.44
C ASP A 35 -5.94 -13.62 -10.15
N GLU A 36 -4.90 -13.55 -9.30
CA GLU A 36 -4.89 -12.66 -8.13
C GLU A 36 -4.89 -11.19 -8.54
N ILE A 37 -4.08 -10.77 -9.51
CA ILE A 37 -4.13 -9.39 -10.04
C ILE A 37 -5.52 -9.09 -10.59
N HIS A 38 -6.13 -10.02 -11.33
CA HIS A 38 -7.48 -9.85 -11.83
C HIS A 38 -8.50 -9.71 -10.69
N ALA A 39 -8.39 -10.55 -9.66
CA ALA A 39 -9.25 -10.47 -8.47
C ALA A 39 -9.10 -9.14 -7.73
N ILE A 40 -7.87 -8.63 -7.58
CA ILE A 40 -7.59 -7.32 -6.98
C ILE A 40 -8.24 -6.21 -7.82
N CYS A 41 -7.94 -6.15 -9.11
CA CYS A 41 -8.37 -5.05 -9.98
C CYS A 41 -9.86 -5.05 -10.35
N THR A 42 -10.59 -6.12 -10.01
CA THR A 42 -12.05 -6.21 -10.18
C THR A 42 -12.82 -6.04 -8.88
N LYS A 43 -12.14 -5.81 -7.75
CA LYS A 43 -12.82 -5.50 -6.49
C LYS A 43 -13.61 -4.20 -6.56
N LYS A 44 -14.76 -4.20 -5.91
CA LYS A 44 -15.64 -3.03 -5.83
C LYS A 44 -14.89 -1.84 -5.22
N GLY A 45 -15.01 -0.68 -5.86
CA GLY A 45 -14.35 0.56 -5.42
C GLY A 45 -12.96 0.77 -6.01
N VAL A 46 -12.33 -0.25 -6.59
CA VAL A 46 -11.04 -0.09 -7.28
C VAL A 46 -11.27 0.52 -8.67
N ASN A 47 -10.46 1.51 -9.04
CA ASN A 47 -10.38 1.94 -10.44
C ASN A 47 -9.72 0.83 -11.25
N SER A 48 -10.54 0.00 -11.91
CA SER A 48 -10.07 -1.19 -12.60
C SER A 48 -9.06 -0.88 -13.71
N SER A 49 -9.30 0.17 -14.50
CA SER A 49 -8.40 0.57 -15.59
C SER A 49 -7.03 0.97 -15.05
N LEU A 50 -7.00 1.83 -14.04
CA LEU A 50 -5.75 2.26 -13.40
C LEU A 50 -5.03 1.05 -12.77
N CYS A 51 -5.76 0.19 -12.07
CA CYS A 51 -5.18 -0.99 -11.43
C CYS A 51 -4.49 -1.91 -12.43
N PHE A 52 -5.14 -2.23 -13.56
CA PHE A 52 -4.52 -3.05 -14.61
C PHE A 52 -3.35 -2.35 -15.31
N GLU A 53 -3.36 -1.02 -15.40
CA GLU A 53 -2.24 -0.26 -15.93
C GLU A 53 -1.01 -0.34 -15.00
N ILE A 54 -1.22 -0.11 -13.71
CA ILE A 54 -0.17 -0.09 -12.68
C ILE A 54 0.37 -1.49 -12.39
N LEU A 55 -0.52 -2.47 -12.24
CA LEU A 55 -0.18 -3.88 -11.95
C LEU A 55 -0.07 -4.72 -13.23
N LYS A 56 0.22 -4.09 -14.37
CA LYS A 56 0.44 -4.79 -15.63
C LYS A 56 1.52 -5.86 -15.42
N PRO A 57 1.32 -7.11 -15.88
CA PRO A 57 2.30 -8.17 -15.71
C PRO A 57 3.61 -7.84 -16.45
N THR A 58 4.56 -7.27 -15.73
CA THR A 58 5.95 -7.08 -16.14
C THR A 58 6.83 -8.12 -15.44
N PRO A 59 8.08 -8.33 -15.89
CA PRO A 59 9.03 -9.19 -15.18
C PRO A 59 9.24 -8.79 -13.72
N GLU A 60 9.18 -7.49 -13.40
CA GLU A 60 9.24 -7.00 -12.02
C GLU A 60 8.01 -7.45 -11.22
N ILE A 61 6.80 -7.08 -11.67
CA ILE A 61 5.54 -7.37 -10.97
C ILE A 61 5.33 -8.88 -10.78
N SER A 62 5.68 -9.68 -11.78
CA SER A 62 5.46 -11.13 -11.75
C SER A 62 6.34 -11.88 -10.75
N THR A 63 7.34 -11.21 -10.16
CA THR A 63 8.22 -11.79 -9.12
C THR A 63 7.83 -11.38 -7.70
N LEU A 64 6.85 -10.48 -7.55
CA LEU A 64 6.43 -9.96 -6.27
C LEU A 64 5.38 -10.86 -5.64
N ASP A 65 5.45 -11.05 -4.32
CA ASP A 65 4.31 -11.51 -3.53
C ASP A 65 3.37 -10.33 -3.21
N LEU A 66 2.27 -10.57 -2.50
CA LEU A 66 1.31 -9.52 -2.13
C LEU A 66 1.93 -8.39 -1.30
N SER A 67 2.89 -8.68 -0.42
CA SER A 67 3.59 -7.64 0.34
C SER A 67 4.54 -6.86 -0.57
N GLY A 68 5.20 -7.53 -1.51
CA GLY A 68 5.98 -6.92 -2.58
C GLY A 68 5.15 -5.98 -3.45
N LEU A 69 3.92 -6.36 -3.78
CA LEU A 69 2.97 -5.50 -4.52
C LEU A 69 2.61 -4.23 -3.73
N ILE A 70 2.29 -4.34 -2.44
CA ILE A 70 2.02 -3.15 -1.63
C ILE A 70 3.25 -2.26 -1.55
N LYS A 71 4.45 -2.84 -1.33
CA LYS A 71 5.70 -2.07 -1.34
C LYS A 71 5.92 -1.35 -2.66
N PHE A 72 5.64 -2.01 -3.78
CA PHE A 72 5.71 -1.39 -5.11
C PHE A 72 4.75 -0.20 -5.22
N LEU A 73 3.50 -0.37 -4.80
CA LEU A 73 2.49 0.69 -4.83
C LEU A 73 2.87 1.89 -3.94
N ILE A 74 3.32 1.64 -2.71
CA ILE A 74 3.79 2.70 -1.79
C ILE A 74 4.93 3.50 -2.42
N ASN A 75 5.91 2.83 -3.04
CA ASN A 75 7.01 3.52 -3.72
C ASN A 75 6.54 4.32 -4.94
N TYR A 76 5.54 3.80 -5.66
CA TYR A 76 4.94 4.50 -6.79
C TYR A 76 4.15 5.74 -6.34
N GLU A 77 3.38 5.62 -5.26
CA GLU A 77 2.65 6.72 -4.61
C GLU A 77 3.59 7.79 -4.09
N SER A 78 4.68 7.41 -3.40
CA SER A 78 5.68 8.33 -2.86
C SER A 78 6.29 9.25 -3.91
N ARG A 79 6.54 8.73 -5.12
CA ARG A 79 7.00 9.55 -6.25
C ARG A 79 5.94 10.55 -6.70
N ASN A 80 4.68 10.12 -6.80
CA ASN A 80 3.57 11.00 -7.20
C ASN A 80 3.29 12.09 -6.15
N VAL A 81 3.38 11.76 -4.86
CA VAL A 81 3.28 12.74 -3.76
C VAL A 81 4.43 13.73 -3.84
N SER A 82 5.68 13.25 -3.94
CA SER A 82 6.87 14.11 -4.02
C SER A 82 6.84 15.04 -5.23
N ASP A 83 6.45 14.54 -6.40
CA ASP A 83 6.32 15.35 -7.61
C ASP A 83 5.25 16.42 -7.46
N THR A 84 4.11 16.08 -6.86
CA THR A 84 3.00 17.02 -6.64
C THR A 84 3.38 18.08 -5.59
N LEU A 85 4.07 17.67 -4.52
CA LEU A 85 4.62 18.58 -3.50
C LEU A 85 5.54 19.63 -4.12
N ASN A 86 6.45 19.21 -5.00
CA ASN A 86 7.36 20.12 -5.69
C ASN A 86 6.58 21.14 -6.54
N GLN A 87 5.51 20.70 -7.23
CA GLN A 87 4.66 21.62 -7.99
C GLN A 87 3.89 22.58 -7.09
N LEU A 88 3.36 22.12 -5.95
CA LEU A 88 2.68 22.97 -4.97
C LEU A 88 3.61 24.07 -4.44
N LYS A 89 4.86 23.72 -4.10
CA LYS A 89 5.88 24.69 -3.65
C LYS A 89 6.14 25.78 -4.70
N LEU A 90 6.25 25.43 -5.98
CA LEU A 90 6.38 26.41 -7.07
C LEU A 90 5.15 27.32 -7.18
N PHE A 91 3.94 26.81 -6.94
CA PHE A 91 2.73 27.62 -6.93
C PHE A 91 2.69 28.57 -5.73
N VAL A 92 3.16 28.15 -4.55
CA VAL A 92 3.31 29.04 -3.38
C VAL A 92 4.21 30.23 -3.69
N GLU A 93 5.31 30.03 -4.40
CA GLU A 93 6.24 31.10 -4.77
C GLU A 93 5.61 32.10 -5.76
N ASN A 94 4.93 31.58 -6.78
CA ASN A 94 4.46 32.35 -7.92
C ASN A 94 3.04 32.97 -7.76
N THR A 95 2.25 32.51 -6.80
CA THR A 95 0.86 32.97 -6.60
C THR A 95 0.82 34.33 -5.92
N THR A 96 0.31 35.37 -6.59
CA THR A 96 0.25 36.73 -6.01
C THR A 96 -0.83 36.89 -4.95
N SER A 97 -1.99 36.25 -5.11
CA SER A 97 -3.09 36.27 -4.16
C SER A 97 -2.67 35.65 -2.82
N THR A 98 -2.77 36.41 -1.73
CA THR A 98 -2.39 35.94 -0.39
C THR A 98 -3.25 34.75 0.05
N ASP A 99 -4.55 34.79 -0.22
CA ASP A 99 -5.49 33.72 0.16
C ASP A 99 -5.15 32.43 -0.57
N TYR A 100 -4.97 32.49 -1.90
CA TYR A 100 -4.62 31.31 -2.70
C TYR A 100 -3.23 30.77 -2.33
N ARG A 101 -2.29 31.66 -2.00
CA ARG A 101 -0.97 31.26 -1.49
C ARG A 101 -1.08 30.51 -0.15
N SER A 102 -1.99 30.92 0.73
CA SER A 102 -2.26 30.23 2.00
C SER A 102 -2.79 28.82 1.73
N THR A 103 -3.79 28.69 0.87
CA THR A 103 -4.33 27.38 0.46
C THR A 103 -3.27 26.46 -0.13
N TYR A 104 -2.40 26.97 -1.01
CA TYR A 104 -1.30 26.15 -1.52
C TYR A 104 -0.29 25.75 -0.43
N ARG A 105 -0.07 26.57 0.61
CA ARG A 105 0.80 26.21 1.73
C ARG A 105 0.19 25.13 2.62
N GLU A 106 -1.11 25.19 2.90
CA GLU A 106 -1.83 24.15 3.62
C GLU A 106 -1.68 22.80 2.89
N CYS A 107 -1.87 22.79 1.57
CA CYS A 107 -1.57 21.62 0.75
C CYS A 107 -0.10 21.19 0.82
N VAL A 108 0.88 22.11 0.83
CA VAL A 108 2.30 21.75 0.99
C VAL A 108 2.53 21.01 2.30
N GLU A 109 1.96 21.49 3.41
CA GLU A 109 2.11 20.86 4.73
C GLU A 109 1.53 19.45 4.75
N LEU A 110 0.34 19.25 4.18
CA LEU A 110 -0.30 17.94 4.03
C LEU A 110 0.54 16.97 3.20
N TYR A 111 1.12 17.44 2.08
CA TYR A 111 1.98 16.61 1.25
C TYR A 111 3.35 16.34 1.88
N GLU A 112 3.89 17.23 2.72
CA GLU A 112 5.12 16.99 3.49
C GLU A 112 4.91 15.91 4.55
N MET A 113 3.80 15.97 5.29
CA MET A 113 3.43 14.92 6.25
C MET A 113 3.30 13.56 5.55
N ALA A 114 2.62 13.52 4.40
CA ALA A 114 2.52 12.32 3.59
C ALA A 114 3.88 11.75 3.15
N VAL A 115 4.86 12.61 2.81
CA VAL A 115 6.22 12.17 2.46
C VAL A 115 6.89 11.49 3.65
N ASP A 116 6.79 12.08 4.84
CA ASP A 116 7.41 11.56 6.06
C ASP A 116 6.81 10.21 6.51
N ASP A 117 5.53 9.98 6.20
CA ASP A 117 4.79 8.78 6.61
C ASP A 117 5.06 7.55 5.72
N PHE A 118 5.65 7.70 4.54
CA PHE A 118 5.94 6.56 3.66
C PHE A 118 6.95 5.59 4.27
N ASP A 119 8.00 6.10 4.90
CA ASP A 119 9.01 5.27 5.57
C ASP A 119 8.39 4.49 6.74
N THR A 120 7.47 5.12 7.46
CA THR A 120 6.72 4.47 8.55
C THR A 120 5.81 3.36 8.00
N SER A 121 5.11 3.63 6.90
CA SER A 121 4.26 2.64 6.22
C SER A 121 5.07 1.44 5.71
N LEU A 122 6.26 1.67 5.14
CA LEU A 122 7.16 0.61 4.71
C LEU A 122 7.69 -0.23 5.88
N LYS A 123 8.01 0.41 7.02
CA LYS A 123 8.40 -0.30 8.25
C LYS A 123 7.25 -1.14 8.80
N ALA A 124 6.03 -0.60 8.82
CA ALA A 124 4.83 -1.32 9.25
C ALA A 124 4.57 -2.56 8.37
N LEU A 125 4.66 -2.41 7.04
CA LEU A 125 4.56 -3.53 6.10
C LEU A 125 5.62 -4.61 6.37
N ALA A 126 6.88 -4.21 6.56
CA ALA A 126 7.97 -5.15 6.85
C ALA A 126 7.78 -5.88 8.19
N ALA A 127 7.22 -5.20 9.19
CA ALA A 127 6.89 -5.76 10.49
C ALA A 127 5.58 -6.58 10.49
N LYS A 128 4.84 -6.62 9.37
CA LYS A 128 3.47 -7.16 9.26
C LYS A 128 2.50 -6.49 10.22
N ASP A 129 2.78 -5.24 10.60
CA ASP A 129 1.87 -4.37 11.31
C ASP A 129 0.85 -3.81 10.32
N TYR A 130 -0.15 -4.64 10.02
CA TYR A 130 -1.18 -4.30 9.05
C TYR A 130 -2.14 -3.22 9.55
N ASP A 131 -2.25 -3.02 10.87
CA ASP A 131 -3.04 -1.92 11.42
C ASP A 131 -2.30 -0.59 11.29
N GLY A 132 -1.00 -0.56 11.61
CA GLY A 132 -0.16 0.61 11.34
C GLY A 132 -0.10 0.98 9.86
N LEU A 133 0.02 -0.02 8.98
CA LEU A 133 -0.01 0.19 7.53
C LEU A 133 -1.37 0.71 7.04
N ASN A 134 -2.47 0.16 7.55
CA ASN A 134 -3.82 0.64 7.20
C ASN A 134 -4.00 2.11 7.62
N LEU A 135 -3.55 2.46 8.84
CA LEU A 135 -3.58 3.84 9.34
C LEU A 135 -2.75 4.78 8.46
N GLY A 136 -1.53 4.39 8.07
CA GLY A 136 -0.68 5.23 7.20
C GLY A 136 -1.29 5.47 5.82
N ILE A 137 -1.82 4.43 5.17
CA ILE A 137 -2.50 4.58 3.88
C ILE A 137 -3.77 5.42 4.02
N GLY A 138 -4.52 5.24 5.11
CA GLY A 138 -5.72 6.03 5.41
C GLY A 138 -5.41 7.51 5.65
N ALA A 139 -4.34 7.80 6.39
CA ALA A 139 -3.87 9.17 6.63
C ALA A 139 -3.53 9.88 5.32
N LEU A 140 -2.76 9.23 4.44
CA LEU A 140 -2.47 9.75 3.10
C LEU A 140 -3.76 10.11 2.34
N MET A 141 -4.77 9.24 2.35
CA MET A 141 -6.03 9.52 1.67
C MET A 141 -6.79 10.72 2.27
N THR A 142 -6.74 10.87 3.60
CA THR A 142 -7.31 12.02 4.30
C THR A 142 -6.59 13.30 3.91
N ASP A 143 -5.26 13.32 3.93
CA ASP A 143 -4.44 14.48 3.56
C ASP A 143 -4.72 14.95 2.13
N MET A 144 -4.80 14.00 1.18
CA MET A 144 -5.16 14.33 -0.21
C MET A 144 -6.57 14.91 -0.31
N THR A 145 -7.53 14.40 0.48
CA THR A 145 -8.91 14.89 0.47
C THR A 145 -9.00 16.29 1.06
N THR A 146 -8.33 16.55 2.18
CA THR A 146 -8.28 17.88 2.79
C THR A 146 -7.68 18.90 1.83
N CYS A 147 -6.55 18.59 1.20
CA CYS A 147 -5.96 19.50 0.21
C CYS A 147 -6.90 19.74 -0.99
N GLU A 148 -7.57 18.70 -1.50
CA GLU A 148 -8.56 18.86 -2.58
C GLU A 148 -9.72 19.78 -2.17
N ASP A 149 -10.25 19.63 -0.96
CA ASP A 149 -11.33 20.45 -0.41
C ASP A 149 -10.92 21.92 -0.28
N ASP A 150 -9.66 22.20 0.04
CA ASP A 150 -9.14 23.57 0.06
C ASP A 150 -8.95 24.12 -1.37
N LEU A 151 -8.41 23.30 -2.27
CA LEU A 151 -8.13 23.69 -3.67
C LEU A 151 -9.39 24.04 -4.47
N VAL A 152 -10.56 23.45 -4.16
CA VAL A 152 -11.81 23.77 -4.89
C VAL A 152 -12.28 25.22 -4.68
N THR A 153 -11.76 25.89 -3.64
CA THR A 153 -12.03 27.31 -3.36
C THR A 153 -11.30 28.26 -4.32
N ILE A 154 -10.19 27.82 -4.93
CA ILE A 154 -9.39 28.63 -5.87
C ILE A 154 -10.07 28.72 -7.25
N LYS A 155 -9.98 29.89 -7.90
CA LYS A 155 -10.47 30.12 -9.27
C LYS A 155 -9.37 30.71 -10.18
N PRO A 156 -9.13 30.15 -11.38
CA PRO A 156 -9.74 28.92 -11.91
C PRO A 156 -9.36 27.69 -11.09
N LEU A 157 -10.17 26.62 -11.16
CA LEU A 157 -9.93 25.39 -10.42
C LEU A 157 -8.53 24.83 -10.76
N PRO A 158 -7.66 24.57 -9.78
CA PRO A 158 -6.33 24.01 -10.01
C PRO A 158 -6.38 22.53 -10.42
N GLN A 159 -6.91 22.24 -11.62
CA GLN A 159 -7.27 20.88 -12.06
C GLN A 159 -6.10 19.90 -12.01
N PHE A 160 -4.87 20.38 -12.26
CA PHE A 160 -3.67 19.55 -12.16
C PHE A 160 -3.55 18.89 -10.78
N PHE A 161 -3.70 19.66 -9.70
CA PHE A 161 -3.57 19.17 -8.32
C PHE A 161 -4.74 18.28 -7.93
N ILE A 162 -5.97 18.64 -8.32
CA ILE A 162 -7.16 17.81 -8.10
C ILE A 162 -6.98 16.42 -8.73
N THR A 163 -6.53 16.36 -9.99
CA THR A 163 -6.31 15.09 -10.67
C THR A 163 -5.19 14.27 -10.01
N ARG A 164 -4.13 14.92 -9.52
CA ARG A 164 -3.03 14.24 -8.81
C ARG A 164 -3.48 13.66 -7.47
N GLY A 165 -4.22 14.41 -6.67
CA GLY A 165 -4.80 13.92 -5.40
C GLY A 165 -5.71 12.71 -5.62
N ILE A 166 -6.59 12.76 -6.64
CA ILE A 166 -7.46 11.64 -7.00
C ILE A 166 -6.65 10.40 -7.40
N LEU A 167 -5.61 10.57 -8.22
CA LEU A 167 -4.73 9.46 -8.61
C LEU A 167 -4.09 8.80 -7.39
N ILE A 168 -3.54 9.60 -6.47
CA ILE A 168 -2.92 9.10 -5.23
C ILE A 168 -3.94 8.31 -4.40
N LYS A 169 -5.14 8.86 -4.17
CA LYS A 169 -6.21 8.14 -3.45
C LYS A 169 -6.64 6.83 -4.12
N GLN A 170 -6.65 6.80 -5.46
CA GLN A 170 -6.97 5.58 -6.19
C GLN A 170 -5.88 4.50 -6.05
N LEU A 171 -4.60 4.89 -6.03
CA LEU A 171 -3.49 3.99 -5.72
C LEU A 171 -3.61 3.45 -4.28
N SER A 172 -3.94 4.32 -3.32
CA SER A 172 -4.08 3.97 -1.91
C SER A 172 -5.20 2.95 -1.72
N ASN A 173 -6.30 3.11 -2.47
CA ASN A 173 -7.39 2.15 -2.44
C ASN A 173 -6.99 0.76 -3.00
N ILE A 174 -6.13 0.70 -4.02
CA ILE A 174 -5.56 -0.59 -4.48
C ILE A 174 -4.75 -1.23 -3.35
N SER A 175 -3.86 -0.45 -2.69
CA SER A 175 -3.06 -0.92 -1.55
C SER A 175 -3.92 -1.45 -0.40
N LEU A 176 -5.00 -0.73 -0.03
CA LEU A 176 -5.95 -1.16 1.00
C LEU A 176 -6.70 -2.43 0.64
N VAL A 177 -7.10 -2.61 -0.62
CA VAL A 177 -7.75 -3.85 -1.07
C VAL A 177 -6.79 -5.03 -0.95
N ILE A 178 -5.54 -4.89 -1.37
CA ILE A 178 -4.53 -5.96 -1.22
C ILE A 178 -4.33 -6.27 0.27
N LEU A 179 -4.19 -5.24 1.11
CA LEU A 179 -4.01 -5.37 2.54
C LEU A 179 -5.18 -6.10 3.21
N GLU A 180 -6.39 -5.58 3.07
CA GLU A 180 -7.55 -6.08 3.82
C GLU A 180 -8.10 -7.39 3.25
N CYS A 181 -8.06 -7.58 1.93
CA CYS A 181 -8.70 -8.72 1.28
C CYS A 181 -7.79 -9.90 1.02
N PHE A 182 -6.49 -9.66 0.88
CA PHE A 182 -5.55 -10.70 0.50
C PHE A 182 -4.51 -10.98 1.58
N LEU A 183 -4.02 -9.95 2.30
CA LEU A 183 -3.06 -10.16 3.40
C LEU A 183 -3.74 -10.45 4.75
N ARG A 184 -4.84 -9.75 5.07
CA ARG A 184 -5.59 -9.92 6.33
C ARG A 184 -6.80 -10.84 6.21
N GLU A 185 -7.25 -11.10 4.98
CA GLU A 185 -8.45 -11.90 4.67
C GLU A 185 -9.73 -11.42 5.41
N LYS A 186 -9.87 -10.11 5.65
CA LYS A 186 -11.04 -9.54 6.32
C LYS A 186 -12.24 -9.47 5.38
N LYS A 187 -12.97 -10.59 5.27
CA LYS A 187 -14.16 -10.77 4.41
C LYS A 187 -15.27 -9.71 4.48
N LYS A 188 -15.32 -8.86 5.51
CA LYS A 188 -16.33 -7.77 5.61
C LYS A 188 -15.93 -6.51 4.83
N LEU A 189 -14.64 -6.34 4.57
CA LEU A 189 -14.07 -5.19 3.85
C LEU A 189 -13.84 -5.53 2.37
N CYS A 190 -14.32 -6.70 1.95
CA CYS A 190 -14.03 -7.41 0.71
C CYS A 190 -15.31 -8.06 0.18
#